data_AF-A0A3M1DPR7-F1
#
_entry.id   AF-A0A3M1DPR7-F1
#
_cell.length_a   1.000
_cell.length_b   1.000
_cell.length_c   1.000
_cell.angle_alpha   90.00
_cell.angle_beta   90.00
_cell.angle_gamma   90.00
#
_symmetry.space_group_name_H-M   'P 1'
#
loop_
_entity.id
_entity.type
_entity.pdbx_description
1 polymer ?
#
loop_
_entity_poly.entity_id
_entity_poly.type
_entity_poly.pdbx_seq_one_letter_code
_entity_poly.pdbx_strand_id
1 'polypeptide(L)'
;MSPLQPITVLGLAPQEEAALQGAGIQTIQDVLDRLAQGGDEALTSIRGFDLKALATLKKRLRSRGFLLPGDQPQGGVVAEAS
;
A
#
# COMPACT_ATOMS: atom_id res chain seq x y z
N MET A 1 10.78 9.91 7.21
CA MET A 1 10.50 9.72 5.76
C MET A 1 9.37 10.65 5.36
N SER A 2 9.42 11.25 4.18
CA SER A 2 8.37 12.19 3.73
C SER A 2 7.32 11.45 2.88
N PRO A 3 6.01 11.62 3.12
CA PRO A 3 4.96 10.94 2.37
C PRO A 3 4.76 11.51 0.95
N LEU A 4 5.38 12.65 0.62
CA LEU A 4 5.36 13.26 -0.71
C LEU A 4 6.31 12.60 -1.72
N GLN A 5 6.97 11.50 -1.34
CA GLN A 5 7.84 10.77 -2.25
C GLN A 5 7.00 10.04 -3.32
N PRO A 6 7.55 9.87 -4.54
CA PRO A 6 6.84 9.18 -5.61
C PRO A 6 6.68 7.70 -5.27
N ILE A 7 5.61 7.06 -5.76
CA ILE A 7 5.39 5.62 -5.52
C ILE A 7 6.54 4.75 -6.03
N THR A 8 7.34 5.26 -6.98
CA THR A 8 8.50 4.57 -7.53
C THR A 8 9.59 4.30 -6.52
N VAL A 9 9.67 5.10 -5.46
CA VAL A 9 10.60 4.82 -4.37
C VAL A 9 10.23 3.53 -3.66
N LEU A 10 8.98 3.04 -3.78
CA LEU A 10 8.56 1.80 -3.13
C LEU A 10 9.24 0.57 -3.74
N GLY A 11 9.71 0.66 -4.99
CA GLY A 11 10.35 -0.42 -5.72
C GLY A 11 9.35 -1.55 -6.03
N LEU A 12 8.20 -1.16 -6.59
CA LEU A 12 7.19 -2.08 -7.10
C LEU A 12 7.55 -2.52 -8.52
N ALA A 13 6.81 -3.46 -9.08
CA ALA A 13 6.97 -3.80 -10.49
C ALA A 13 6.49 -2.63 -11.37
N PRO A 14 7.13 -2.37 -12.52
CA PRO A 14 6.80 -1.23 -13.38
C PRO A 14 5.34 -1.25 -13.87
N GLN A 15 4.73 -2.43 -14.00
CA GLN A 15 3.31 -2.58 -14.34
C GLN A 15 2.38 -2.08 -13.21
N GLU A 16 2.76 -2.30 -11.95
CA GLU A 16 1.99 -1.89 -10.77
C GLU A 16 2.11 -0.38 -10.58
N GLU A 17 3.32 0.16 -10.80
CA GLU A 17 3.57 1.61 -10.79
C GLU A 17 2.77 2.32 -11.89
N ALA A 18 2.81 1.78 -13.11
CA ALA A 18 2.03 2.32 -14.23
C ALA A 18 0.51 2.23 -13.97
N ALA A 19 0.01 1.15 -13.37
CA ALA A 19 -1.40 1.02 -13.01
C ALA A 19 -1.83 2.08 -11.97
N LEU A 20 -1.04 2.27 -10.92
CA LEU A 20 -1.28 3.29 -9.90
C LEU A 20 -1.22 4.70 -10.50
N GLN A 21 -0.19 5.01 -11.28
CA GLN A 21 -0.05 6.31 -11.96
C GLN A 21 -1.21 6.57 -12.94
N GLY A 22 -1.64 5.55 -13.67
CA GLY A 22 -2.80 5.61 -14.55
C GLY A 22 -4.12 5.87 -13.81
N ALA A 23 -4.19 5.50 -12.53
CA ALA A 23 -5.32 5.79 -11.64
C ALA A 23 -5.20 7.14 -10.91
N GLY A 24 -4.21 7.97 -11.27
CA GLY A 24 -3.93 9.28 -10.66
C GLY A 24 -3.09 9.21 -9.38
N ILE A 25 -2.59 8.03 -9.01
CA ILE A 25 -1.82 7.81 -7.77
C ILE A 25 -0.33 7.91 -8.09
N GLN A 26 0.28 9.05 -7.74
CA GLN A 26 1.68 9.33 -8.09
C GLN A 26 2.61 9.30 -6.88
N THR A 27 2.08 9.59 -5.69
CA THR A 27 2.86 9.67 -4.45
C THR A 27 2.44 8.63 -3.41
N ILE A 28 3.31 8.40 -2.41
CA ILE A 28 2.97 7.58 -1.25
C ILE A 28 1.74 8.14 -0.53
N GLN A 29 1.62 9.47 -0.43
CA GLN A 29 0.46 10.12 0.17
C GLN A 29 -0.83 9.77 -0.58
N ASP A 30 -0.84 9.79 -1.91
CA ASP A 30 -2.01 9.40 -2.70
C ASP A 30 -2.42 7.94 -2.44
N VAL A 31 -1.44 7.04 -2.33
CA VAL A 31 -1.69 5.62 -1.99
C VAL A 31 -2.34 5.52 -0.62
N LEU A 32 -1.79 6.20 0.39
CA LEU A 32 -2.30 6.18 1.76
C LEU A 32 -3.72 6.78 1.84
N ASP A 33 -3.96 7.87 1.12
CA ASP A 33 -5.27 8.52 1.06
C ASP A 33 -6.30 7.63 0.39
N ARG A 34 -5.93 6.98 -0.73
CA ARG A 34 -6.78 6.00 -1.42
C ARG A 34 -7.13 4.79 -0.53
N LEU A 35 -6.15 4.29 0.22
CA LEU A 35 -6.35 3.25 1.24
C LEU A 35 -7.24 3.75 2.39
N ALA A 36 -7.12 5.00 2.81
CA ALA A 36 -7.97 5.57 3.85
C ALA A 36 -9.42 5.73 3.40
N GLN A 37 -9.64 6.13 2.15
CA GLN A 37 -10.97 6.37 1.59
C GLN A 37 -11.72 5.08 1.24
N GLY A 38 -11.04 4.08 0.66
CA GLY A 38 -11.69 2.89 0.12
C GLY A 38 -10.94 1.57 0.36
N GLY A 39 -9.94 1.59 1.24
CA GLY A 39 -9.24 0.38 1.69
C GLY A 39 -8.52 -0.36 0.57
N ASP A 40 -8.43 -1.68 0.76
CA ASP A 40 -7.77 -2.58 -0.18
C ASP A 40 -8.52 -2.65 -1.53
N GLU A 41 -9.85 -2.56 -1.50
CA GLU A 41 -10.72 -2.67 -2.67
C GLU A 41 -10.50 -1.53 -3.67
N ALA A 42 -10.29 -0.31 -3.18
CA ALA A 42 -10.04 0.85 -4.03
C ALA A 42 -8.75 0.73 -4.85
N LEU A 43 -7.77 -0.03 -4.37
CA LEU A 43 -6.54 -0.34 -5.09
C LEU A 43 -6.71 -1.54 -6.01
N THR A 44 -7.36 -2.62 -5.56
CA THR A 44 -7.58 -3.81 -6.41
C THR A 44 -8.58 -3.60 -7.53
N SER A 45 -9.41 -2.54 -7.44
CA SER A 45 -10.30 -2.11 -8.53
C SER A 45 -9.53 -1.45 -9.68
N ILE A 46 -8.27 -1.05 -9.45
CA ILE A 46 -7.41 -0.46 -10.49
C ILE A 46 -7.01 -1.57 -11.47
N ARG A 47 -7.34 -1.37 -12.75
CA ARG A 47 -6.97 -2.31 -13.81
C ARG A 47 -5.45 -2.44 -13.90
N GLY A 48 -4.94 -3.66 -13.70
CA GLY A 48 -3.50 -3.95 -13.66
C GLY A 48 -2.89 -3.93 -12.26
N PHE A 49 -3.71 -3.77 -11.21
CA PHE A 49 -3.28 -3.83 -9.82
C PHE A 49 -4.05 -4.93 -9.07
N ASP A 50 -3.39 -6.07 -8.86
CA ASP A 50 -4.03 -7.25 -8.25
C ASP A 50 -3.77 -7.35 -6.74
N LEU A 51 -4.44 -8.30 -6.08
CA LEU A 51 -4.24 -8.62 -4.65
C LEU A 51 -2.77 -8.93 -4.31
N LYS A 52 -2.00 -9.50 -5.24
CA LYS A 52 -0.56 -9.75 -5.07
C LYS A 52 0.25 -8.46 -5.03
N ALA A 53 -0.09 -7.50 -5.89
CA ALA A 53 0.52 -6.18 -5.92
C ALA A 53 0.21 -5.43 -4.62
N LEU A 54 -1.05 -5.49 -4.19
CA LEU A 54 -1.50 -4.93 -2.91
C LEU A 54 -0.69 -5.49 -1.74
N ALA A 55 -0.57 -6.82 -1.60
CA ALA A 55 0.19 -7.44 -0.51
C ALA A 55 1.66 -6.98 -0.51
N THR A 56 2.27 -6.85 -1.70
CA THR A 56 3.64 -6.37 -1.85
C THR A 56 3.77 -4.89 -1.45
N LEU A 57 2.86 -4.04 -1.92
CA LEU A 57 2.77 -2.62 -1.55
C LEU A 57 2.67 -2.45 -0.02
N LYS A 58 1.72 -3.14 0.63
CA LYS A 58 1.53 -3.07 2.09
C LYS A 58 2.81 -3.48 2.84
N LYS A 59 3.46 -4.56 2.39
CA LYS A 59 4.73 -5.03 2.96
C LYS A 59 5.86 -4.02 2.79
N ARG A 60 5.98 -3.38 1.62
CA ARG A 60 6.98 -2.34 1.33
C ARG A 60 6.75 -1.08 2.16
N LEU A 61 5.50 -0.67 2.34
CA LEU A 61 5.12 0.48 3.17
C LEU A 61 5.44 0.22 4.66
N ARG A 62 5.05 -0.94 5.21
CA ARG A 62 5.43 -1.33 6.58
C ARG A 62 6.94 -1.41 6.77
N SER A 63 7.67 -1.99 5.82
CA SER A 63 9.14 -2.08 5.90
C SER A 63 9.84 -0.72 5.93
N ARG A 64 9.18 0.33 5.43
CA ARG A 64 9.66 1.72 5.46
C ARG A 64 9.19 2.50 6.69
N GLY A 65 8.36 1.90 7.54
CA GLY A 65 7.79 2.55 8.72
C GLY A 65 6.51 3.35 8.48
N PHE A 66 5.82 3.14 7.34
CA PHE A 66 4.51 3.74 7.10
C PHE A 66 3.39 2.87 7.71
N LEU A 67 2.46 3.53 8.40
CA LEU A 67 1.23 2.91 8.92
C LEU A 67 0.17 2.94 7.83
N LEU A 68 -0.42 1.78 7.54
CA LEU A 68 -1.48 1.66 6.55
C LEU A 68 -2.85 1.76 7.22
N PRO A 69 -3.73 2.66 6.77
CA PRO A 69 -5.12 2.67 7.20
C PRO A 69 -5.82 1.42 6.67
N GLY A 70 -6.43 0.62 7.56
CA GLY A 70 -7.10 -0.63 7.21
C GLY A 70 -6.27 -1.91 7.40
N ASP A 71 -4.99 -1.80 7.77
CA ASP A 71 -4.23 -2.95 8.27
C ASP A 71 -4.66 -3.25 9.72
N GLN A 72 -5.91 -3.70 9.91
CA GLN A 72 -6.20 -4.46 11.13
C GLN A 72 -5.28 -5.68 11.10
N PRO A 73 -4.45 -5.90 12.13
CA PRO A 73 -3.50 -7.00 12.15
C PRO A 73 -4.29 -8.30 12.25
N GLN A 74 -4.55 -8.94 11.12
CA GLN A 74 -5.01 -10.32 11.14
C GLN A 74 -3.78 -11.21 11.37
N GLY A 75 -3.47 -11.40 12.67
CA GLY A 75 -2.76 -12.57 13.18
C GLY A 75 -1.26 -12.42 13.44
N GLY A 76 -0.91 -11.77 14.55
CA GLY A 76 0.37 -11.97 15.24
C GLY A 76 0.11 -12.08 16.73
N VAL A 77 -0.28 -13.26 17.20
CA VAL A 77 -0.25 -13.61 18.61
C VAL A 77 1.18 -13.45 19.12
N VAL A 78 1.44 -12.45 19.95
CA VAL A 78 2.41 -12.60 21.02
C VAL A 78 1.59 -12.71 22.30
N ALA A 79 1.57 -13.94 22.80
CA ALA A 79 1.08 -14.24 24.13
C ALA A 79 1.86 -13.39 25.14
N GLU A 80 1.17 -12.48 25.82
CA GLU A 80 1.54 -12.13 27.19
C GLU A 80 1.00 -13.24 28.08
N ALA A 81 1.83 -14.27 28.28
CA ALA A 81 1.70 -15.19 29.39
C ALA A 81 2.93 -15.02 30.27
N SER A 82 2.66 -14.70 31.54
CA SER A 82 3.55 -14.59 32.72
C SER A 82 4.23 -13.25 32.95
#